data_AF-A0A810KYY2-F1
#
_entry.id   AF-A0A810KYY2-F1
#
_cell.length_a   1.000
_cell.length_b   1.000
_cell.length_c   1.000
_cell.angle_alpha   90.00
_cell.angle_beta   90.00
_cell.angle_gamma   90.00
#
_symmetry.space_group_name_H-M   'P 1'
#
loop_
_entity.id
_entity.type
_entity.pdbx_description
1 polymer ?
#
loop_
_entity_poly.entity_id
_entity_poly.type
_entity_poly.pdbx_seq_one_letter_code
_entity_poly.pdbx_strand_id
1 'polypeptide(L)'
;MVRTDLGRRWPRIQVAAMHALSISARRGAEPVASLATAEHLERGAYYNRFTPARSSPASYDRSLADRLWYVTETLRGPFDRYGR
;
A
#
# COMPACT_ATOMS: atom_id res chain seq x y z
N MET A 1 6.78 3.10 -3.53
CA MET A 1 7.84 3.03 -2.50
C MET A 1 7.51 1.85 -1.60
N VAL A 2 8.20 0.73 -1.74
CA VAL A 2 8.07 -0.39 -0.78
C VAL A 2 8.71 0.10 0.52
N ARG A 3 7.91 0.28 1.58
CA ARG A 3 8.43 0.59 2.92
C ARG A 3 9.00 -0.71 3.52
N THR A 4 10.18 -1.09 3.05
CA THR A 4 10.99 -2.14 3.66
C THR A 4 11.85 -1.53 4.75
N ASP A 5 11.98 -2.23 5.87
CA ASP A 5 12.77 -1.87 7.07
C ASP A 5 14.30 -1.97 6.83
N LEU A 6 14.73 -1.63 5.62
CA LEU A 6 16.03 -1.97 5.05
C LEU A 6 17.19 -1.25 5.75
N GLY A 7 16.94 -0.06 6.28
CA GLY A 7 17.94 0.75 6.97
C GLY A 7 18.36 0.23 8.36
N ARG A 8 17.61 -0.71 8.95
CA ARG A 8 17.87 -1.21 10.32
C ARG A 8 18.87 -2.38 10.36
N ARG A 9 19.03 -3.11 9.26
CA ARG A 9 19.83 -4.36 9.22
C ARG A 9 20.98 -4.36 8.20
N TRP A 10 21.06 -3.40 7.28
CA TRP A 10 21.95 -3.48 6.11
C TRP A 10 23.00 -2.36 6.11
N PRO A 11 24.28 -2.67 5.76
CA PRO A 11 25.34 -1.67 5.61
C PRO A 11 24.94 -0.52 4.68
N ARG A 12 25.28 0.72 5.07
CA ARG A 12 24.89 1.97 4.36
C ARG A 12 25.16 1.95 2.85
N ILE A 13 26.23 1.27 2.43
CA ILE A 13 26.63 1.11 1.01
C ILE A 13 25.60 0.31 0.21
N GLN A 14 25.03 -0.76 0.78
CA GLN A 14 24.00 -1.57 0.12
C GLN A 14 22.68 -0.80 -0.02
N VAL A 15 22.33 -0.02 1.01
CA VAL A 15 21.16 0.87 0.97
C VAL A 15 21.34 1.95 -0.12
N ALA A 16 22.53 2.54 -0.23
CA ALA A 16 22.84 3.51 -1.29
C ALA A 16 22.77 2.89 -2.70
N ALA A 17 23.30 1.67 -2.88
CA ALA A 17 23.19 0.93 -4.15
C ALA A 17 21.73 0.63 -4.51
N MET A 18 20.89 0.29 -3.53
CA MET A 18 19.45 0.10 -3.75
C MET A 18 18.72 1.40 -4.08
N HIS A 19 19.13 2.54 -3.51
CA HIS A 19 18.63 3.85 -3.92
C HIS A 19 18.99 4.18 -5.38
N ALA A 20 20.20 3.82 -5.83
CA ALA A 20 20.62 4.02 -7.22
C ALA A 20 19.82 3.17 -8.21
N LEU A 21 19.39 1.97 -7.79
CA LEU A 21 18.53 1.06 -8.57
C LEU A 21 17.02 1.31 -8.34
N SER A 22 16.67 2.22 -7.43
CA SER A 22 15.26 2.47 -7.09
C SER A 22 14.56 3.24 -8.19
N ILE A 23 13.29 2.90 -8.41
CA ILE A 23 12.41 3.67 -9.29
C ILE A 23 12.36 5.10 -8.74
N SER A 24 12.60 6.09 -9.61
CA SER A 24 12.52 7.49 -9.21
C SER A 24 11.17 7.82 -8.59
N ALA A 25 11.14 8.74 -7.61
CA ALA A 25 9.91 9.11 -6.91
C ALA A 25 8.78 9.47 -7.88
N ARG A 26 9.10 10.21 -8.96
CA ARG A 26 8.15 10.54 -10.04
C ARG A 26 7.54 9.29 -10.68
N ARG A 27 8.36 8.34 -11.13
CA ARG A 27 7.87 7.09 -11.74
C ARG A 27 7.08 6.22 -10.76
N GLY A 28 7.41 6.29 -9.47
CA GLY A 28 6.66 5.59 -8.42
C GLY A 28 5.30 6.23 -8.10
N ALA A 29 5.19 7.56 -8.25
CA ALA A 29 3.99 8.32 -7.95
C ALA A 29 2.96 8.30 -9.10
N GLU A 30 3.43 8.20 -10.34
CA GLU A 30 2.60 8.18 -11.54
C GLU A 30 1.39 7.21 -11.48
N PRO A 31 1.54 5.92 -11.12
CA PRO A 31 0.39 5.03 -11.00
C PRO A 31 -0.55 5.41 -9.85
N VAL A 32 -0.03 5.97 -8.76
CA VAL A 32 -0.86 6.39 -7.62
C VAL A 32 -1.73 7.58 -8.03
N ALA A 33 -1.13 8.59 -8.68
CA ALA A 33 -1.86 9.75 -9.17
C ALA A 33 -2.92 9.35 -10.20
N SER A 34 -2.56 8.48 -11.16
CA SER A 34 -3.49 7.99 -12.17
C SER A 34 -4.65 7.22 -11.57
N LEU A 35 -4.41 6.31 -10.62
CA LEU A 35 -5.49 5.55 -9.99
C LEU A 35 -6.36 6.43 -9.06
N ALA A 36 -5.80 7.48 -8.46
CA ALA A 36 -6.59 8.38 -7.63
C ALA A 36 -7.59 9.23 -8.43
N THR A 37 -7.33 9.47 -9.72
CA THR A 37 -8.12 10.37 -10.57
C THR A 37 -8.87 9.66 -11.70
N ALA A 38 -8.67 8.36 -11.90
CA ALA A 38 -9.30 7.62 -12.99
C ALA A 38 -10.82 7.48 -12.78
N GLU A 39 -11.60 7.80 -13.82
CA GLU A 39 -13.07 7.76 -13.79
C GLU A 39 -13.63 6.32 -13.83
N HIS A 40 -12.83 5.36 -14.29
CA HIS A 40 -13.30 4.01 -14.61
C HIS A 40 -12.52 2.92 -13.85
N LEU A 41 -12.50 3.01 -12.52
CA LEU A 41 -11.91 1.97 -11.67
C LEU A 41 -12.95 1.06 -11.05
N GLU A 42 -12.60 -0.22 -10.94
CA GLU A 42 -13.39 -1.20 -10.22
C GLU A 42 -13.14 -1.05 -8.72
N ARG A 43 -14.19 -0.76 -7.95
CA ARG A 43 -14.09 -0.61 -6.50
C ARG A 43 -13.73 -1.96 -5.86
N GLY A 44 -12.71 -1.93 -4.99
CA GLY A 44 -12.24 -3.13 -4.29
C GLY A 44 -11.29 -4.01 -5.11
N ALA A 45 -10.96 -3.64 -6.35
CA ALA A 45 -9.94 -4.31 -7.13
C ALA A 45 -8.53 -3.91 -6.70
N TYR A 46 -7.57 -4.81 -6.90
CA TYR A 46 -6.14 -4.55 -6.72
C TYR A 46 -5.49 -4.23 -8.06
N TYR A 47 -4.50 -3.35 -8.04
CA TYR A 47 -3.78 -2.92 -9.24
C TYR A 47 -2.27 -3.05 -9.06
N ASN A 48 -1.60 -3.54 -10.10
CA ASN A 48 -0.16 -3.45 -10.25
C ASN A 48 0.16 -2.32 -11.23
N ARG A 49 0.54 -1.15 -10.67
CA ARG A 49 0.70 0.11 -11.39
C ARG A 49 -0.61 0.56 -12.03
N PHE A 50 -0.84 0.21 -13.30
CA PHE A 50 -2.00 0.65 -14.08
C PHE A 50 -2.95 -0.50 -14.43
N THR A 51 -2.54 -1.75 -14.19
CA THR A 51 -3.30 -2.93 -14.61
C THR A 51 -3.94 -3.61 -13.41
N PRO A 52 -5.19 -4.09 -13.52
CA PRO A 52 -5.78 -4.97 -12.52
C PRO A 52 -4.90 -6.19 -12.29
N ALA A 53 -4.75 -6.58 -11.02
CA ALA A 53 -3.94 -7.72 -10.63
C ALA A 53 -4.61 -8.45 -9.46
N ARG A 54 -4.40 -9.76 -9.36
CA ARG A 54 -4.80 -10.49 -8.16
C ARG A 54 -3.81 -10.25 -7.01
N SER A 55 -4.35 -10.09 -5.82
CA SER A 55 -3.58 -10.12 -4.58
C SER A 55 -3.45 -11.55 -4.04
N SER A 56 -2.82 -11.68 -2.87
CA SER A 56 -2.78 -12.95 -2.13
C SER A 56 -4.18 -13.42 -1.73
N PRO A 57 -4.43 -14.74 -1.62
CA PRO A 57 -5.74 -15.26 -1.20
C PRO A 57 -6.24 -14.68 0.13
N ALA A 58 -5.35 -14.49 1.10
CA ALA A 58 -5.68 -13.92 2.40
C ALA A 58 -6.24 -12.49 2.32
N SER A 59 -5.87 -11.73 1.28
CA SER A 59 -6.40 -10.37 1.07
C SER A 59 -7.89 -10.34 0.72
N TYR A 60 -8.47 -11.49 0.32
CA TYR A 60 -9.89 -11.61 -0.01
C TYR A 60 -10.72 -12.20 1.14
N ASP A 61 -10.11 -12.54 2.28
CA ASP A 61 -10.83 -13.03 3.45
C ASP A 61 -11.51 -11.87 4.18
N ARG A 62 -12.82 -11.74 3.96
CA ARG A 62 -13.64 -10.70 4.57
C ARG A 62 -13.71 -10.82 6.09
N SER A 63 -13.81 -12.04 6.62
CA SER A 63 -13.93 -12.27 8.06
C SER A 63 -12.66 -11.83 8.80
N LEU A 64 -11.51 -12.11 8.21
CA LEU A 64 -10.22 -11.69 8.72
C LEU A 64 -10.06 -10.16 8.64
N ALA A 65 -10.51 -9.53 7.55
CA ALA A 65 -10.48 -8.09 7.39
C ALA A 65 -11.35 -7.37 8.44
N ASP A 66 -12.56 -7.88 8.71
CA ASP A 66 -13.46 -7.33 9.73
C ASP A 66 -12.84 -7.43 11.13
N ARG A 67 -12.22 -8.58 11.44
CA ARG A 67 -11.50 -8.77 12.71
C ARG A 67 -10.31 -7.83 12.84
N LEU A 68 -9.54 -7.65 11.76
CA LEU A 68 -8.39 -6.74 11.74
C LEU A 68 -8.84 -5.29 11.98
N TRP A 69 -9.95 -4.87 11.37
CA TRP A 69 -10.53 -3.54 11.59
C TRP A 69 -10.89 -3.33 13.05
N TYR A 70 -11.63 -4.26 13.65
CA TYR A 70 -12.04 -4.20 15.06
C TYR A 70 -10.84 -4.08 16.01
N VAL A 71 -9.83 -4.93 15.83
CA VAL A 71 -8.62 -4.90 16.66
C VAL A 71 -7.88 -3.56 16.50
N THR A 72 -7.80 -3.03 15.28
CA THR A 72 -7.15 -1.74 15.01
C THR A 72 -7.87 -0.60 15.73
N GLU A 73 -9.19 -0.53 15.67
CA GLU A 73 -9.98 0.47 16.40
C GLU A 73 -9.84 0.33 17.91
N THR A 74 -9.74 -0.90 18.42
CA THR A 74 -9.52 -1.14 19.86
C THR A 74 -8.17 -0.59 20.33
N LEU A 75 -7.13 -0.73 19.52
CA LEU A 75 -5.76 -0.34 19.88
C LEU A 75 -5.49 1.16 19.68
N ARG A 76 -5.98 1.73 18.58
CA ARG A 76 -5.72 3.12 18.18
C ARG A 76 -6.83 4.09 18.65
N GLY A 77 -8.02 3.57 18.95
CA GLY A 77 -9.26 4.32 19.05
C GLY A 77 -10.07 4.27 17.75
N PRO A 78 -11.40 4.51 17.81
CA PRO A 78 -12.27 4.44 16.64
C PRO A 78 -11.82 5.41 15.54
N PHE A 79 -12.03 5.04 14.28
CA PHE A 79 -11.98 6.02 13.20
C PHE A 79 -13.31 6.77 13.18
N ASP A 80 -13.27 8.09 12.97
CA ASP A 80 -14.50 8.85 12.75
C ASP A 80 -15.21 8.27 11.54
N ARG A 81 -16.27 7.50 11.80
CA ARG A 81 -17.04 6.82 10.75
C ARG A 81 -17.88 7.82 9.92
N TYR A 82 -17.94 9.08 10.36
CA TYR A 82 -18.63 10.18 9.72
C TYR A 82 -17.90 11.46 10.13
N GLY A 83 -17.20 12.10 9.20
CA GLY A 83 -16.58 13.40 9.49
C GLY A 83 -17.62 14.39 10.03
N ARG A 84 -17.44 14.82 11.28
CA ARG A 84 -17.77 16.17 11.73
C ARG A 84 -16.47 16.89 12.00
#